data_AF-A0A820IVW9-F1
#
_entry.id   AF-A0A820IVW9-F1
#
_cell.length_a   1.000
_cell.length_b   1.000
_cell.length_c   1.000
_cell.angle_alpha   90.00
_cell.angle_beta   90.00
_cell.angle_gamma   90.00
#
_symmetry.space_group_name_H-M   'P 1'
#
loop_
_entity.id
_entity.type
_entity.pdbx_description
1 polymer ?
#
loop_
_entity_poly.entity_id
_entity_poly.type
_entity_poly.pdbx_seq_one_letter_code
_entity_poly.pdbx_strand_id
1 'polypeptide(L)'
;MQELFELYNDLDTTYASSNAYTLQGTIFTHFQTLLVLCNLAKDFVSDAQQQYLASSVVATGISDVDLFETETNSSLVNFRTTLPNLFLNSLQLIRGLIQGNGLVSAYSTNWYPFTYNIVKFGTIYFKPQYYGSDGCNCATSATCTQPSTPFIQGYLVGCTPLESLLQSTIECLYEQSCVDLLGIYLNMSLPNSTIPLYKNETRFSATDTIDSIVQQMFVETCSSNVSYNQY
;
A
#
# COMPACT_ATOMS: atom_id res chain seq x y z
N MET A 1 -6.42 12.15 3.75
CA MET A 1 -6.15 10.78 4.23
C MET A 1 -5.73 10.74 5.70
N GLN A 2 -4.74 11.54 6.12
CA GLN A 2 -4.32 11.60 7.52
C GLN A 2 -5.45 12.03 8.47
N GLU A 3 -6.26 13.02 8.08
CA GLU A 3 -7.45 13.43 8.86
C GLU A 3 -8.52 12.31 8.96
N LEU A 4 -8.78 11.56 7.88
CA LEU A 4 -9.69 10.39 7.90
C LEU A 4 -9.18 9.27 8.82
N PHE A 5 -7.86 9.09 8.87
CA PHE A 5 -7.20 8.13 9.75
C PHE A 5 -7.27 8.56 11.23
N GLU A 6 -7.06 9.85 11.52
CA GLU A 6 -7.18 10.41 12.87
C GLU A 6 -8.63 10.34 13.38
N LEU A 7 -9.62 10.67 12.55
CA LEU A 7 -11.05 10.57 12.91
C LEU A 7 -11.51 9.13 13.20
N TYR A 8 -10.94 8.12 12.54
CA TYR A 8 -11.34 6.73 12.76
C TYR A 8 -10.71 6.15 14.06
N ASN A 9 -9.52 6.61 14.45
CA ASN A 9 -8.90 6.19 15.71
C ASN A 9 -9.65 6.67 16.97
N ASP A 10 -10.40 7.76 16.87
CA ASP A 10 -11.24 8.27 17.97
C ASP A 10 -12.57 7.51 18.13
N LEU A 11 -12.96 6.69 17.14
CA LEU A 11 -14.14 5.83 17.19
C LEU A 11 -13.82 4.49 17.83
N ASP A 12 -13.67 4.55 19.15
CA ASP A 12 -13.89 3.53 20.16
C ASP A 12 -13.50 2.06 19.82
N THR A 13 -12.53 1.61 20.61
CA THR A 13 -12.13 0.27 21.05
C THR A 13 -13.23 -0.79 21.32
N THR A 14 -14.50 -0.51 21.07
CA THR A 14 -15.60 -1.46 21.16
C THR A 14 -15.80 -2.19 19.84
N TYR A 15 -15.12 -3.34 19.66
CA TYR A 15 -15.44 -4.38 18.67
C TYR A 15 -16.11 -3.85 17.39
N ALA A 16 -15.40 -3.03 16.60
CA ALA A 16 -15.77 -2.84 15.20
C ALA A 16 -15.95 -4.24 14.63
N SER A 17 -17.15 -4.56 14.14
CA SER A 17 -17.48 -5.91 13.68
C SER A 17 -16.39 -6.35 12.71
N SER A 18 -15.54 -7.29 13.12
CA SER A 18 -14.35 -7.75 12.39
C SER A 18 -14.75 -8.64 11.22
N ASN A 19 -15.74 -8.20 10.46
CA ASN A 19 -16.24 -8.92 9.31
C ASN A 19 -15.30 -8.63 8.14
N ALA A 20 -14.52 -9.66 7.82
CA ALA A 20 -13.54 -9.69 6.75
C ALA A 20 -14.08 -9.30 5.36
N TYR A 21 -15.41 -9.34 5.18
CA TYR A 21 -16.06 -9.01 3.90
C TYR A 21 -16.54 -7.56 3.81
N THR A 22 -16.45 -6.79 4.91
CA THR A 22 -17.10 -5.49 5.00
C THR A 22 -16.12 -4.33 5.02
N LEU A 23 -16.51 -3.21 4.43
CA LEU A 23 -15.75 -1.97 4.47
C LEU A 23 -15.38 -1.59 5.92
N GLN A 24 -16.37 -1.56 6.80
CA GLN A 24 -16.18 -1.16 8.21
C GLN A 24 -15.14 -2.03 8.93
N GLY A 25 -15.13 -3.34 8.63
CA GLY A 25 -14.20 -4.29 9.23
C GLY A 25 -12.77 -4.20 8.70
N THR A 26 -12.55 -3.67 7.49
CA THR A 26 -11.25 -3.76 6.80
C THR A 26 -10.61 -2.41 6.43
N ILE A 27 -11.37 -1.31 6.39
CA ILE A 27 -10.89 -0.04 5.85
C ILE A 27 -9.71 0.53 6.64
N PHE A 28 -9.73 0.36 7.96
CA PHE A 28 -8.64 0.82 8.82
C PHE A 28 -7.31 0.19 8.43
N THR A 29 -7.29 -1.13 8.24
CA THR A 29 -6.09 -1.83 7.82
C THR A 29 -5.61 -1.46 6.43
N HIS A 30 -6.53 -1.04 5.54
CA HIS A 30 -6.15 -0.56 4.22
C HIS A 30 -5.40 0.76 4.33
N PHE A 31 -5.93 1.74 5.06
CA PHE A 31 -5.24 3.00 5.26
C PHE A 31 -3.94 2.84 6.05
N GLN A 32 -3.91 1.99 7.06
CA GLN A 32 -2.69 1.69 7.80
C GLN A 32 -1.64 1.03 6.90
N THR A 33 -2.04 0.09 6.05
CA THR A 33 -1.11 -0.58 5.13
C THR A 33 -0.60 0.39 4.06
N LEU A 34 -1.47 1.27 3.54
CA LEU A 34 -1.08 2.32 2.62
C LEU A 34 -0.06 3.27 3.24
N LEU A 35 -0.30 3.73 4.47
CA LEU A 35 0.62 4.56 5.23
C LEU A 35 2.00 3.89 5.39
N VAL A 36 2.01 2.60 5.76
CA VAL A 36 3.25 1.82 5.89
C VAL A 36 3.99 1.71 4.54
N LEU A 37 3.28 1.44 3.45
CA LEU A 37 3.89 1.37 2.11
C LEU A 37 4.47 2.72 1.68
N CYS A 38 3.78 3.83 1.93
CA CYS A 38 4.27 5.17 1.64
C CYS A 38 5.53 5.50 2.44
N ASN A 39 5.54 5.20 3.75
CA ASN A 39 6.72 5.41 4.60
C ASN A 39 7.89 4.54 4.15
N LEU A 40 7.64 3.26 3.85
CA LEU A 40 8.67 2.35 3.37
C LEU A 40 9.28 2.83 2.05
N ALA A 41 8.45 3.27 1.10
CA ALA A 41 8.93 3.83 -0.16
C ALA A 41 9.77 5.09 0.06
N LYS A 42 9.32 5.99 0.94
CA LYS A 42 10.05 7.21 1.31
C LYS A 42 11.41 6.89 1.93
N ASP A 43 11.46 5.95 2.87
CA ASP A 43 12.70 5.54 3.53
C ASP A 43 13.67 4.90 2.52
N PHE A 44 13.17 4.03 1.63
CA PHE A 44 13.97 3.46 0.53
C PHE A 44 14.59 4.54 -0.37
N VAL A 45 13.81 5.56 -0.76
CA VAL A 45 14.31 6.66 -1.59
C VAL A 45 15.37 7.47 -0.83
N SER A 46 15.11 7.80 0.43
CA SER A 46 16.03 8.56 1.27
C SER A 46 17.36 7.83 1.45
N ASP A 47 17.32 6.55 1.81
CA ASP A 47 18.52 5.73 2.04
C ASP A 47 19.32 5.54 0.75
N ALA A 48 18.63 5.25 -0.36
CA ALA A 48 19.28 5.10 -1.65
C ALA A 48 19.93 6.42 -2.11
N GLN A 49 19.27 7.56 -1.90
CA GLN A 49 19.85 8.86 -2.21
C GLN A 49 21.10 9.15 -1.38
N GLN A 50 21.07 8.87 -0.07
CA GLN A 50 22.23 9.06 0.80
C GLN A 50 23.42 8.18 0.36
N GLN A 51 23.17 6.90 0.07
CA GLN A 51 24.19 5.99 -0.43
C GLN A 51 24.73 6.41 -1.79
N TYR A 52 23.87 6.88 -2.69
CA TYR A 52 24.27 7.39 -4.00
C TYR A 52 25.18 8.62 -3.87
N LEU A 53 24.82 9.59 -3.04
CA LEU A 53 25.63 10.80 -2.83
C LEU A 53 26.96 10.48 -2.13
N ALA A 54 26.97 9.54 -1.19
CA ALA A 54 28.20 9.08 -0.52
C ALA A 54 29.15 8.30 -1.45
N SER A 55 28.62 7.62 -2.45
CA SER A 55 29.39 6.88 -3.46
C SER A 55 29.68 7.69 -4.73
N SER A 56 29.04 8.85 -4.90
CA SER A 56 29.20 9.70 -6.08
C SER A 56 30.65 10.20 -6.21
N VAL A 57 31.14 10.05 -7.44
CA VAL A 57 32.55 10.18 -7.83
C VAL A 57 33.04 11.61 -7.61
N VAL A 58 33.92 11.83 -6.63
CA VAL A 58 34.86 12.95 -6.68
C VAL A 58 35.83 12.60 -7.79
N ALA A 59 35.70 13.22 -8.96
CA ALA A 59 36.63 13.01 -10.06
C ALA A 59 38.02 13.48 -9.59
N THR A 60 38.92 12.54 -9.28
CA THR A 60 40.27 12.84 -8.78
C THR A 60 41.24 13.25 -9.89
N GLY A 61 40.74 13.77 -11.01
CA GLY A 61 41.56 14.17 -12.15
C GLY A 61 40.80 14.98 -13.20
N ILE A 62 41.55 15.57 -14.14
CA ILE A 62 41.02 16.26 -15.32
C ILE A 62 40.36 15.22 -16.22
N SER A 63 39.10 14.90 -15.95
CA SER A 63 38.27 14.13 -16.87
C SER A 63 37.87 15.04 -18.03
N ASP A 64 37.60 14.45 -19.19
CA ASP A 64 36.91 15.17 -20.26
C ASP A 64 35.48 15.50 -19.80
N VAL A 65 34.98 16.71 -20.07
CA VAL A 65 33.63 17.12 -19.66
C VAL A 65 32.57 16.19 -20.26
N ASP A 66 32.77 15.76 -21.51
CA ASP A 66 31.85 14.83 -22.19
C ASP A 66 31.86 13.46 -21.50
N LEU A 67 33.02 13.02 -21.02
CA LEU A 67 33.17 11.77 -20.28
C LEU A 67 32.47 11.87 -18.91
N PHE A 68 32.69 12.95 -18.17
CA PHE A 68 32.04 13.20 -16.88
C PHE A 68 30.50 13.24 -17.01
N GLU A 69 29.98 13.92 -18.02
CA GLU A 69 28.54 13.98 -18.29
C GLU A 69 27.98 12.61 -18.65
N THR A 70 28.69 11.84 -19.48
CA THR A 70 28.27 10.50 -19.90
C THR A 70 28.22 9.54 -18.71
N GLU A 71 29.25 9.54 -17.86
CA GLU A 71 29.30 8.70 -16.67
C GLU A 71 28.24 9.10 -15.64
N THR A 72 28.05 10.40 -15.42
CA THR A 72 27.02 10.93 -14.51
C THR A 72 25.62 10.54 -14.97
N ASN A 73 25.30 10.74 -16.24
CA ASN A 73 24.00 10.37 -16.80
C ASN A 73 23.76 8.86 -16.74
N SER A 74 24.78 8.05 -17.05
CA SER A 74 24.69 6.59 -16.97
C SER A 74 24.44 6.13 -15.53
N SER A 75 25.13 6.74 -14.56
CA SER A 75 24.96 6.48 -13.14
C SER A 75 23.55 6.85 -12.65
N LEU A 76 23.02 8.01 -13.06
CA LEU A 76 21.67 8.45 -12.73
C LEU A 76 20.59 7.53 -13.33
N VAL A 77 20.77 7.09 -14.57
CA VAL A 77 19.87 6.11 -15.21
C VAL A 77 19.89 4.80 -14.42
N ASN A 78 21.06 4.29 -14.06
CA ASN A 78 21.19 3.06 -13.29
C ASN A 78 20.53 3.18 -11.90
N PHE A 79 20.69 4.32 -11.23
CA PHE A 79 20.01 4.61 -9.97
C PHE A 79 18.48 4.54 -10.12
N ARG A 80 17.93 5.24 -11.14
CA ARG A 80 16.49 5.30 -11.40
C ARG A 80 15.89 3.94 -11.77
N THR A 81 16.64 3.07 -12.43
CA THR A 81 16.16 1.72 -12.81
C THR A 81 16.36 0.70 -11.71
N THR A 82 17.40 0.80 -10.89
CA THR A 82 17.71 -0.19 -9.85
C THR A 82 16.86 0.00 -8.60
N LEU A 83 16.61 1.24 -8.19
CA LEU A 83 15.93 1.54 -6.94
C LEU A 83 14.50 0.95 -6.86
N PRO A 84 13.61 1.12 -7.86
CA PRO A 84 12.29 0.49 -7.82
C PRO A 84 12.35 -1.04 -7.74
N ASN A 85 13.31 -1.66 -8.43
CA ASN A 85 13.48 -3.12 -8.39
C ASN A 85 13.88 -3.62 -7.00
N LEU A 86 14.77 -2.92 -6.29
CA LEU A 86 15.15 -3.29 -4.93
C LEU A 86 13.98 -3.18 -3.95
N PHE A 87 13.20 -2.12 -4.07
CA PHE A 87 11.97 -1.94 -3.30
C PHE A 87 10.97 -3.06 -3.58
N LEU A 88 10.73 -3.38 -4.86
CA LEU A 88 9.77 -4.42 -5.26
C LEU A 88 10.19 -5.82 -4.82
N ASN A 89 11.49 -6.13 -4.87
CA ASN A 89 12.02 -7.39 -4.33
C ASN A 89 11.75 -7.51 -2.81
N SER A 90 11.90 -6.40 -2.09
CA SER A 90 11.61 -6.36 -0.64
C SER A 90 10.12 -6.53 -0.36
N LEU A 91 9.27 -5.88 -1.15
CA LEU A 91 7.82 -6.03 -1.06
C LEU A 91 7.38 -7.46 -1.40
N GLN A 92 7.96 -8.09 -2.43
CA GLN A 92 7.66 -9.47 -2.80
C GLN A 92 8.05 -10.45 -1.69
N LEU A 93 9.18 -10.21 -1.01
CA LEU A 93 9.56 -10.98 0.17
C LEU A 93 8.52 -10.84 1.30
N ILE A 94 8.07 -9.62 1.59
CA ILE A 94 7.02 -9.36 2.60
C ILE A 94 5.72 -10.12 2.24
N ARG A 95 5.26 -10.01 0.99
CA ARG A 95 4.08 -10.72 0.49
C ARG A 95 4.22 -12.23 0.66
N GLY A 96 5.39 -12.77 0.28
CA GLY A 96 5.71 -14.19 0.44
C GLY A 96 5.73 -14.65 1.90
N LEU A 97 6.28 -13.83 2.81
CA LEU A 97 6.32 -14.13 4.25
C LEU A 97 4.93 -14.10 4.87
N ILE A 98 4.08 -13.14 4.50
CA ILE A 98 2.69 -13.04 4.98
C ILE A 98 1.90 -14.28 4.55
N GLN A 99 2.02 -14.70 3.29
CA GLN A 99 1.31 -15.91 2.83
C GLN A 99 1.91 -17.19 3.45
N GLY A 100 3.24 -17.27 3.51
CA GLY A 100 3.96 -18.47 3.93
C GLY A 100 3.88 -18.75 5.43
N ASN A 101 3.75 -17.73 6.28
CA ASN A 101 3.66 -17.92 7.73
C ASN A 101 2.28 -18.46 8.18
N GLY A 102 1.26 -18.36 7.34
CA GLY A 102 -0.10 -18.84 7.63
C GLY A 102 -0.72 -18.24 8.90
N LEU A 103 -0.21 -17.12 9.40
CA LEU A 103 -0.71 -16.48 10.62
C LEU A 103 -2.10 -15.94 10.37
N VAL A 104 -2.99 -16.14 11.36
CA VAL A 104 -4.32 -15.56 11.36
C VAL A 104 -4.18 -14.05 11.44
N SER A 105 -4.68 -13.33 10.42
CA SER A 105 -4.67 -11.88 10.43
C SER A 105 -5.53 -11.37 11.59
N ALA A 106 -5.20 -10.20 12.13
CA ALA A 106 -5.93 -9.63 13.26
C ALA A 106 -7.45 -9.50 13.00
N TYR A 107 -7.85 -9.38 11.73
CA TYR A 107 -9.23 -9.23 11.28
C TYR A 107 -9.82 -10.52 10.70
N SER A 108 -9.12 -11.65 10.85
CA SER A 108 -9.51 -12.96 10.30
C SER A 108 -9.84 -12.95 8.81
N THR A 109 -9.13 -12.11 8.04
CA THR A 109 -9.33 -11.91 6.60
C THR A 109 -8.72 -13.02 5.76
N ASN A 110 -7.72 -13.74 6.26
CA ASN A 110 -7.12 -14.90 5.59
C ASN A 110 -7.58 -16.23 6.19
N TRP A 111 -7.67 -16.29 7.51
CA TRP A 111 -8.07 -17.46 8.29
C TRP A 111 -9.01 -17.02 9.40
N TYR A 112 -9.99 -17.83 9.74
CA TYR A 112 -10.88 -17.56 10.87
C TYR A 112 -10.97 -18.78 11.81
N PRO A 113 -11.10 -18.54 13.12
CA PRO A 113 -11.28 -19.62 14.08
C PRO A 113 -12.66 -20.26 13.92
N PHE A 114 -12.71 -21.58 14.05
CA PHE A 114 -13.92 -22.38 13.98
C PHE A 114 -13.87 -23.49 15.03
N THR A 115 -15.00 -23.71 15.71
CA THR A 115 -15.16 -24.78 16.71
C THR A 115 -16.38 -25.63 16.38
N TYR A 116 -16.26 -26.96 16.40
CA TYR A 116 -17.40 -27.86 16.19
C TYR A 116 -18.36 -27.89 17.38
N ASN A 117 -17.83 -27.78 18.61
CA ASN A 117 -18.61 -27.75 19.85
C ASN A 117 -17.97 -26.75 20.82
N ILE A 118 -18.77 -25.90 21.46
CA ILE A 118 -18.30 -24.99 22.51
C ILE A 118 -18.22 -25.78 23.81
N VAL A 119 -17.06 -26.36 24.07
CA VAL A 119 -16.77 -27.12 25.29
C VAL A 119 -15.56 -26.52 26.01
N LYS A 120 -15.52 -26.69 27.33
CA LYS A 120 -14.36 -26.33 28.14
C LYS A 120 -13.16 -27.18 27.67
N PHE A 121 -12.04 -26.54 27.32
CA PHE A 121 -10.85 -27.18 26.74
C PHE A 121 -11.02 -27.76 25.32
N GLY A 122 -11.94 -27.21 24.52
CA GLY A 122 -12.09 -27.60 23.11
C GLY A 122 -10.92 -27.16 22.22
N THR A 123 -10.65 -27.93 21.16
CA THR A 123 -9.70 -27.57 20.11
C THR A 123 -10.27 -26.45 19.24
N ILE A 124 -9.47 -25.41 18.99
CA ILE A 124 -9.78 -24.35 18.03
C ILE A 124 -9.17 -24.74 16.68
N TYR A 125 -10.01 -24.86 15.67
CA TYR A 125 -9.57 -25.07 14.29
C TYR A 125 -9.52 -23.74 13.56
N PHE A 126 -8.74 -23.66 12.49
CA PHE A 126 -8.73 -22.52 11.58
C PHE A 126 -9.13 -22.96 10.20
N LYS A 127 -9.98 -22.17 9.55
CA LYS A 127 -10.38 -22.36 8.16
C LYS A 127 -9.95 -21.17 7.33
N PRO A 128 -9.54 -21.38 6.08
CA PRO A 128 -9.21 -20.26 5.21
C PRO A 128 -10.48 -19.51 4.84
N GLN A 129 -10.33 -18.22 4.61
CA GLN A 129 -11.37 -17.41 3.99
C GLN A 129 -11.43 -17.67 2.49
N TYR A 130 -12.62 -17.41 1.94
CA TYR A 130 -12.90 -17.51 0.52
C TYR A 130 -13.45 -16.16 0.04
N TYR A 131 -12.98 -15.71 -1.11
CA TYR A 131 -13.43 -14.48 -1.75
C TYR A 131 -13.78 -14.75 -3.21
N GLY A 132 -14.69 -13.93 -3.75
CA GLY A 132 -15.12 -14.03 -5.14
C GLY A 132 -16.16 -15.12 -5.38
N SER A 133 -16.84 -15.04 -6.53
CA SER A 133 -17.85 -16.02 -6.94
C SER A 133 -17.25 -17.36 -7.36
N ASP A 134 -15.96 -17.38 -7.69
CA ASP A 134 -15.17 -18.57 -8.05
C ASP A 134 -14.69 -19.36 -6.83
N GLY A 135 -14.87 -18.83 -5.62
CA GLY A 135 -14.43 -19.48 -4.38
C GLY A 135 -12.91 -19.46 -4.23
N CYS A 136 -12.25 -18.36 -4.62
CA CYS A 136 -10.81 -18.20 -4.43
C CYS A 136 -10.42 -18.37 -2.96
N ASN A 137 -9.48 -19.28 -2.69
CA ASN A 137 -9.13 -19.76 -1.36
C ASN A 137 -7.82 -19.16 -0.84
N CYS A 138 -7.87 -18.50 0.33
CA CYS A 138 -6.70 -17.86 0.95
C CYS A 138 -5.59 -18.81 1.39
N ALA A 139 -5.87 -20.11 1.56
CA ALA A 139 -4.84 -21.10 1.84
C ALA A 139 -3.91 -21.31 0.63
N THR A 140 -4.44 -21.16 -0.59
CA THR A 140 -3.72 -21.47 -1.83
C THR A 140 -3.32 -20.24 -2.64
N SER A 141 -3.99 -19.11 -2.43
CA SER A 141 -3.66 -17.85 -3.10
C SER A 141 -3.84 -16.67 -2.15
N ALA A 142 -2.81 -15.84 -2.03
CA ALA A 142 -2.87 -14.59 -1.25
C ALA A 142 -3.68 -13.49 -1.97
N THR A 143 -3.81 -13.60 -3.29
CA THR A 143 -4.38 -12.54 -4.15
C THR A 143 -5.90 -12.60 -4.24
N CYS A 144 -6.58 -13.49 -3.52
CA CYS A 144 -8.04 -13.54 -3.57
C CYS A 144 -8.64 -12.25 -3.02
N THR A 145 -9.50 -11.62 -3.84
CA THR A 145 -10.18 -10.38 -3.52
C THR A 145 -11.61 -10.39 -4.04
N GLN A 146 -12.44 -9.50 -3.52
CA GLN A 146 -13.78 -9.19 -4.02
C GLN A 146 -14.16 -7.76 -3.63
N PRO A 147 -15.21 -7.17 -4.23
CA PRO A 147 -15.75 -5.90 -3.76
C PRO A 147 -16.26 -5.99 -2.31
N SER A 148 -16.09 -4.90 -1.55
CA SER A 148 -16.59 -4.85 -0.18
C SER A 148 -18.12 -4.91 -0.10
N THR A 149 -18.63 -5.25 1.09
CA THR A 149 -20.03 -5.04 1.46
C THR A 149 -20.14 -4.00 2.57
N PRO A 150 -20.86 -2.88 2.39
CA PRO A 150 -21.45 -2.41 1.14
C PRO A 150 -20.38 -2.09 0.08
N PHE A 151 -20.81 -2.02 -1.17
CA PHE A 151 -19.93 -1.71 -2.30
C PHE A 151 -19.41 -0.27 -2.22
N ILE A 152 -18.10 -0.12 -2.40
CA ILE A 152 -17.41 1.16 -2.62
C ILE A 152 -16.57 1.02 -3.88
N GLN A 153 -16.70 1.99 -4.78
CA GLN A 153 -15.96 2.02 -6.04
C GLN A 153 -14.46 1.99 -5.77
N GLY A 154 -13.76 1.05 -6.42
CA GLY A 154 -12.32 0.90 -6.29
C GLY A 154 -11.83 0.22 -5.00
N TYR A 155 -12.70 -0.05 -4.02
CA TYR A 155 -12.30 -0.67 -2.76
C TYR A 155 -12.57 -2.17 -2.75
N LEU A 156 -11.51 -2.96 -2.54
CA LEU A 156 -11.58 -4.41 -2.46
C LEU A 156 -11.25 -4.91 -1.06
N VAL A 157 -11.85 -6.03 -0.69
CA VAL A 157 -11.48 -6.84 0.48
C VAL A 157 -10.88 -8.15 0.01
N GLY A 158 -10.07 -8.82 0.82
CA GLY A 158 -9.38 -10.03 0.40
C GLY A 158 -8.57 -10.67 1.53
N CYS A 159 -7.76 -11.67 1.16
CA CYS A 159 -7.04 -12.50 2.13
C CYS A 159 -6.21 -11.69 3.13
N THR A 160 -5.48 -10.70 2.64
CA THR A 160 -4.67 -9.83 3.49
C THR A 160 -4.92 -8.37 3.14
N PRO A 161 -4.83 -7.46 4.11
CA PRO A 161 -4.95 -6.03 3.83
C PRO A 161 -3.97 -5.54 2.76
N LEU A 162 -2.77 -6.13 2.70
CA LEU A 162 -1.79 -5.79 1.67
C LEU A 162 -2.27 -6.19 0.28
N GLU A 163 -2.69 -7.44 0.08
CA GLU A 163 -3.08 -7.94 -1.24
C GLU A 163 -4.38 -7.29 -1.74
N SER A 164 -5.34 -7.05 -0.85
CA SER A 164 -6.59 -6.36 -1.22
C SER A 164 -6.36 -4.88 -1.50
N LEU A 165 -5.48 -4.21 -0.73
CA LEU A 165 -5.08 -2.84 -1.00
C LEU A 165 -4.38 -2.72 -2.36
N LEU A 166 -3.38 -3.55 -2.65
CA LEU A 166 -2.63 -3.51 -3.90
C LEU A 166 -3.54 -3.65 -5.13
N GLN A 167 -4.60 -4.47 -5.03
CA GLN A 167 -5.58 -4.64 -6.10
C GLN A 167 -6.68 -3.56 -6.12
N SER A 168 -6.84 -2.81 -5.03
CA SER A 168 -7.77 -1.68 -4.97
C SER A 168 -7.25 -0.50 -5.78
N THR A 169 -8.15 0.44 -6.07
CA THR A 169 -7.84 1.76 -6.62
C THR A 169 -8.21 2.84 -5.58
N ILE A 170 -7.83 4.08 -5.85
CA ILE A 170 -8.19 5.24 -5.02
C ILE A 170 -9.32 6.07 -5.64
N GLU A 171 -10.07 5.49 -6.58
CA GLU A 171 -11.10 6.17 -7.38
C GLU A 171 -12.13 6.90 -6.52
N CYS A 172 -12.61 6.25 -5.46
CA CYS A 172 -13.56 6.85 -4.51
C CYS A 172 -13.09 8.18 -3.91
N LEU A 173 -11.78 8.36 -3.74
CA LEU A 173 -11.21 9.55 -3.11
C LEU A 173 -11.23 10.78 -4.04
N TYR A 174 -11.54 10.62 -5.33
CA TYR A 174 -11.68 11.72 -6.29
C TYR A 174 -13.12 12.22 -6.44
N GLU A 175 -14.11 11.54 -5.86
CA GLU A 175 -15.52 11.87 -6.00
C GLU A 175 -16.16 12.18 -4.64
N GLN A 176 -16.71 13.40 -4.47
CA GLN A 176 -17.33 13.83 -3.21
C GLN A 176 -18.44 12.87 -2.77
N SER A 177 -19.31 12.44 -3.69
CA SER A 177 -20.39 11.50 -3.37
C SER A 177 -19.87 10.17 -2.83
N CYS A 178 -18.71 9.70 -3.29
CA CYS A 178 -18.12 8.47 -2.77
C CYS A 178 -17.45 8.68 -1.41
N VAL A 179 -16.76 9.82 -1.22
CA VAL A 179 -16.22 10.23 0.07
C VAL A 179 -17.33 10.35 1.12
N ASP A 180 -18.47 10.95 0.76
CA ASP A 180 -19.64 11.06 1.64
C ASP A 180 -20.18 9.68 2.03
N LEU A 181 -20.21 8.71 1.10
CA LEU A 181 -20.58 7.32 1.39
C LEU A 181 -19.64 6.66 2.41
N LEU A 182 -18.33 6.95 2.36
CA LEU A 182 -17.40 6.47 3.38
C LEU A 182 -17.79 7.00 4.77
N GLY A 183 -18.11 8.29 4.88
CA GLY A 183 -18.60 8.89 6.13
C GLY A 183 -19.83 8.17 6.68
N ILE A 184 -20.81 7.91 5.81
CA ILE A 184 -22.05 7.20 6.16
C ILE A 184 -21.76 5.78 6.65
N TYR A 185 -21.00 4.99 5.88
CA TYR A 185 -20.76 3.57 6.21
C TYR A 185 -19.85 3.36 7.41
N LEU A 186 -18.98 4.33 7.70
CA LEU A 186 -18.13 4.29 8.89
C LEU A 186 -18.80 4.94 10.10
N ASN A 187 -20.03 5.46 9.92
CA ASN A 187 -20.75 6.23 10.94
C ASN A 187 -19.88 7.37 11.50
N MET A 188 -19.17 8.05 10.61
CA MET A 188 -18.22 9.13 10.89
C MET A 188 -18.81 10.47 10.45
N SER A 189 -18.75 11.46 11.34
CA SER A 189 -18.98 12.84 10.94
C SER A 189 -17.72 13.35 10.24
N LEU A 190 -17.75 13.39 8.91
CA LEU A 190 -16.67 13.96 8.13
C LEU A 190 -16.60 15.48 8.38
N PRO A 191 -15.41 16.05 8.65
CA PRO A 191 -15.22 17.49 8.67
C PRO A 191 -15.67 18.11 7.35
N ASN A 192 -16.21 19.32 7.40
CA ASN A 192 -16.54 20.11 6.21
C ASN A 192 -15.31 20.38 5.31
N SER A 193 -14.09 20.19 5.82
CA SER A 193 -12.83 20.27 5.08
C SER A 193 -12.48 19.00 4.31
N THR A 194 -13.25 17.93 4.42
CA THR A 194 -13.01 16.67 3.70
C THR A 194 -13.34 16.85 2.22
N ILE A 195 -12.35 17.32 1.48
CA ILE A 195 -12.43 17.54 0.03
C ILE A 195 -11.86 16.33 -0.72
N PRO A 196 -12.36 16.04 -1.94
CA PRO A 196 -11.82 14.98 -2.78
C PRO A 196 -10.42 15.35 -3.26
N LEU A 197 -9.64 14.34 -3.63
CA LEU A 197 -8.33 14.53 -4.23
C LEU A 197 -8.42 15.28 -5.56
N TYR A 198 -7.46 16.16 -5.82
CA TYR A 198 -7.38 16.89 -7.08
C TYR A 198 -6.56 16.11 -8.10
N LYS A 199 -7.18 15.76 -9.23
CA LYS A 199 -6.54 15.02 -10.32
C LYS A 199 -5.29 15.71 -10.91
N ASN A 200 -5.17 17.03 -10.75
CA ASN A 200 -4.07 17.79 -11.34
C ASN A 200 -2.77 17.73 -10.53
N GLU A 201 -2.79 17.13 -9.33
CA GLU A 201 -1.63 17.09 -8.43
C GLU A 201 -0.79 15.80 -8.54
N THR A 202 -1.28 14.82 -9.32
CA THR A 202 -0.61 13.53 -9.49
C THR A 202 -0.56 13.12 -10.95
N ARG A 203 0.48 12.37 -11.32
CA ARG A 203 0.56 11.72 -12.64
C ARG A 203 -0.18 10.38 -12.70
N PHE A 204 -0.63 9.85 -11.57
CA PHE A 204 -1.37 8.58 -11.49
C PHE A 204 -2.85 8.79 -11.81
N SER A 205 -3.46 7.85 -12.51
CA SER A 205 -4.90 7.85 -12.75
C SER A 205 -5.65 7.43 -11.49
N ALA A 206 -6.86 7.95 -11.30
CA ALA A 206 -7.78 7.50 -10.25
C ALA A 206 -8.12 5.99 -10.37
N THR A 207 -8.04 5.45 -11.59
CA THR A 207 -8.29 4.04 -11.90
C THR A 207 -7.05 3.17 -11.81
N ASP A 208 -5.87 3.74 -11.57
CA ASP A 208 -4.67 2.95 -11.37
C ASP A 208 -4.81 2.14 -10.09
N THR A 209 -4.42 0.87 -10.15
CA THR A 209 -4.33 0.05 -8.94
C THR A 209 -3.23 0.60 -8.04
N ILE A 210 -3.41 0.45 -6.73
CA ILE A 210 -2.37 0.84 -5.78
C ILE A 210 -1.08 0.07 -6.06
N ASP A 211 -1.15 -1.18 -6.54
CA ASP A 211 0.03 -1.93 -7.01
C ASP A 211 0.79 -1.18 -8.12
N SER A 212 0.09 -0.62 -9.11
CA SER A 212 0.72 0.15 -10.20
C SER A 212 1.40 1.43 -9.70
N ILE A 213 0.86 2.05 -8.66
CA ILE A 213 1.43 3.21 -7.98
C ILE A 213 2.65 2.81 -7.14
N VAL A 214 2.54 1.71 -6.39
CA VAL A 214 3.59 1.11 -5.55
C VAL A 214 4.78 0.64 -6.38
N GLN A 215 4.54 0.05 -7.56
CA GLN A 215 5.59 -0.32 -8.53
C GLN A 215 6.47 0.87 -8.93
N GLN A 216 5.94 2.09 -8.79
CA GLN A 216 6.63 3.34 -9.08
C GLN A 216 6.98 4.11 -7.80
N MET A 217 6.93 3.44 -6.65
CA MET A 217 7.27 3.95 -5.32
C MET A 217 6.53 5.25 -4.95
N PHE A 218 5.32 5.46 -5.49
CA PHE A 218 4.56 6.71 -5.31
C PHE A 218 5.29 7.98 -5.83
N VAL A 219 6.34 7.83 -6.65
CA VAL A 219 7.15 8.95 -7.12
C VAL A 219 6.41 9.74 -8.19
N GLU A 220 6.11 11.00 -7.89
CA GLU A 220 5.48 11.94 -8.83
C GLU A 220 6.49 12.50 -9.84
N THR A 221 7.68 12.92 -9.38
CA THR A 221 8.74 13.45 -10.24
C THR A 221 10.12 13.03 -9.74
N CYS A 222 11.07 12.87 -10.66
CA CYS A 222 12.46 12.58 -10.34
C CYS A 222 13.37 13.54 -11.11
N SER A 223 13.70 14.67 -10.49
CA SER A 223 14.64 15.66 -11.03
C SER A 223 16.07 15.37 -10.52
N SER A 224 17.05 15.75 -11.32
CA SER A 224 18.47 15.65 -10.96
C SER A 224 19.15 17.00 -11.22
N ASN A 225 20.03 17.40 -10.33
CA ASN A 225 20.85 18.61 -10.50
C ASN A 225 22.32 18.18 -10.49
N VAL A 226 23.02 18.46 -11.59
CA VAL A 226 24.45 18.16 -11.75
C VAL A 226 25.21 19.45 -11.53
N SER A 227 26.18 19.42 -10.61
CA SER A 227 27.02 20.57 -10.29
C SER A 227 28.47 20.28 -10.66
N TYR A 228 29.10 21.25 -11.33
CA TYR A 228 30.52 21.21 -11.69
C TYR A 228 31.39 22.00 -10.70
N ASN A 229 30.84 22.42 -9.55
CA ASN A 229 31.56 23.28 -8.59
C ASN A 229 32.79 22.62 -7.93
N GLN A 230 32.95 21.30 -8.09
CA GLN A 230 34.13 20.55 -7.63
C GLN A 230 34.98 20.02 -8.79
N TYR A 231 34.74 20.49 -10.02
CA TYR A 231 35.55 20.24 -11.20
C TYR A 231 36.64 21.29 -11.39
#